data_AF-A0A2W4S7C4-F1
#
_entry.id   AF-A0A2W4S7C4-F1
#
_cell.length_a   1.000
_cell.length_b   1.000
_cell.length_c   1.000
_cell.angle_alpha   90.00
_cell.angle_beta   90.00
_cell.angle_gamma   90.00
#
_symmetry.space_group_name_H-M   'P 1'
#
loop_
_entity.id
_entity.type
_entity.pdbx_description
1 polymer ?
#
loop_
_entity_poly.entity_id
_entity_poly.type
_entity_poly.pdbx_seq_one_letter_code
_entity_poly.pdbx_strand_id
1 'polypeptide(L)'
;MMEQAMVQIVENHAEISGTIIGSAPDPELPGFVVLTIRVDGAHDVEGSPNLFCHDIGQTIHVHARSDSAAATAEGNSVRLRVKKVGPGRSFAEE
;
A
#
# COMPACT_ATOMS: atom_id res chain seq x y z
N MET A 1 35.45 14.19 -5.03
CA MET A 1 34.47 13.50 -5.87
C MET A 1 33.29 13.15 -4.99
N MET A 2 32.11 13.71 -5.25
CA MET A 2 30.88 13.32 -4.55
C MET A 2 30.28 12.16 -5.34
N GLU A 3 30.29 10.98 -4.74
CA GLU A 3 29.60 9.80 -5.25
C GLU A 3 28.10 10.12 -5.23
N GLN A 4 27.52 10.37 -6.40
CA GLN A 4 26.06 10.46 -6.52
C GLN A 4 25.54 9.07 -6.21
N ALA A 5 25.05 8.86 -4.99
CA ALA A 5 24.34 7.65 -4.62
C ALA A 5 23.21 7.47 -5.63
N MET A 6 23.36 6.49 -6.52
CA MET A 6 22.36 6.10 -7.49
C MET A 6 21.20 5.53 -6.67
N VAL A 7 20.24 6.38 -6.31
CA VAL A 7 19.00 5.94 -5.67
C VAL A 7 18.22 5.21 -6.74
N GLN A 8 18.42 3.90 -6.82
CA GLN A 8 17.50 3.04 -7.55
C GLN A 8 16.19 3.04 -6.78
N ILE A 9 15.20 3.75 -7.31
CA ILE A 9 13.82 3.61 -6.87
C ILE A 9 13.39 2.24 -7.36
N VAL A 10 13.45 1.24 -6.48
CA VAL A 10 12.87 -0.07 -6.76
C VAL A 10 11.37 0.12 -6.68
N GLU A 11 10.70 0.13 -7.83
CA GLU A 11 9.24 0.07 -7.89
C GLU A 11 8.81 -1.26 -7.27
N ASN A 12 8.17 -1.18 -6.11
CA ASN A 12 7.75 -2.35 -5.38
C ASN A 12 6.26 -2.58 -5.60
N HIS A 13 5.91 -3.61 -6.36
CA HIS A 13 4.52 -4.05 -6.51
C HIS A 13 4.31 -5.36 -5.77
N ALA A 14 3.24 -5.44 -4.98
CA ALA A 14 2.81 -6.67 -4.33
C ALA A 14 1.28 -6.76 -4.34
N GLU A 15 0.75 -7.98 -4.27
CA GLU A 15 -0.66 -8.19 -3.96
C GLU A 15 -0.79 -8.46 -2.47
N ILE A 16 -1.55 -7.63 -1.75
CA ILE A 16 -1.86 -7.86 -0.34
C ILE A 16 -3.32 -8.30 -0.19
N SER A 17 -3.57 -9.18 0.76
CA SER A 17 -4.89 -9.46 1.28
C SER A 17 -4.95 -9.08 2.75
N GLY A 18 -6.07 -8.53 3.19
CA GLY A 18 -6.21 -8.08 4.57
C GLY A 18 -7.62 -7.63 4.89
N THR A 19 -7.78 -7.03 6.07
CA THR A 19 -9.03 -6.42 6.50
C THR A 19 -8.83 -4.92 6.69
N ILE A 20 -9.71 -4.11 6.10
CA ILE A 20 -9.72 -2.66 6.33
C ILE A 20 -10.31 -2.41 7.71
N ILE A 21 -9.52 -1.85 8.61
CA ILE A 21 -9.94 -1.53 9.98
C ILE A 21 -10.13 -0.02 10.21
N GLY A 22 -9.89 0.79 9.18
CA GLY A 22 -10.17 2.22 9.19
C GLY A 22 -9.94 2.86 7.83
N SER A 23 -10.70 3.92 7.55
CA SER A 23 -10.52 4.78 6.38
C SER A 23 -10.65 6.25 6.80
N ALA A 24 -9.69 7.08 6.42
CA ALA A 24 -9.72 8.52 6.70
C ALA A 24 -9.25 9.34 5.48
N PRO A 25 -9.79 10.54 5.24
CA PRO A 25 -9.27 11.42 4.19
C PRO A 25 -7.77 11.71 4.39
N ASP A 26 -7.02 11.72 3.29
CA ASP A 26 -5.61 12.10 3.32
C ASP A 26 -5.48 13.63 3.36
N PRO A 27 -4.92 14.23 4.43
CA PRO A 27 -4.78 15.68 4.53
C PRO A 27 -3.73 16.26 3.55
N GLU A 28 -2.81 15.44 3.05
CA GLU A 28 -1.74 15.85 2.13
C GLU A 28 -2.11 15.62 0.66
N LEU A 29 -3.03 14.69 0.38
CA LEU A 29 -3.42 14.28 -0.99
C LEU A 29 -4.93 14.41 -1.22
N PRO A 30 -5.41 15.55 -1.75
CA PRO A 30 -6.81 15.72 -2.09
C PRO A 30 -7.32 14.65 -3.07
N GLY A 31 -8.47 14.05 -2.76
CA GLY A 31 -9.06 12.95 -3.54
C GLY A 31 -8.50 11.56 -3.19
N PHE A 32 -7.72 11.45 -2.11
CA PHE A 32 -7.27 10.18 -1.56
C PHE A 32 -7.77 9.98 -0.12
N VAL A 33 -7.82 8.72 0.27
CA VAL A 33 -8.00 8.27 1.65
C VAL A 33 -6.80 7.43 2.06
N VAL A 34 -6.48 7.46 3.34
CA VAL A 34 -5.54 6.54 3.99
C VAL A 34 -6.35 5.38 4.56
N LEU A 35 -6.15 4.20 3.97
CA LEU A 35 -6.70 2.94 4.46
C LEU A 35 -5.76 2.37 5.51
N THR A 36 -6.30 2.03 6.66
CA THR A 36 -5.62 1.24 7.70
C THR A 36 -5.99 -0.22 7.48
N ILE A 37 -5.01 -1.03 7.09
CA ILE A 37 -5.23 -2.43 6.69
C ILE A 37 -4.45 -3.34 7.62
N ARG A 38 -5.13 -4.29 8.25
CA ARG A 38 -4.48 -5.45 8.88
C ARG A 38 -4.18 -6.48 7.80
N VAL A 39 -2.91 -6.75 7.56
CA VAL A 39 -2.47 -7.63 6.47
C VAL A 39 -2.59 -9.09 6.92
N ASP A 40 -3.29 -9.89 6.14
CA ASP A 40 -3.45 -11.33 6.33
C ASP A 40 -2.53 -12.14 5.39
N GLY A 41 -2.15 -11.55 4.25
CA GLY A 41 -1.27 -12.17 3.27
C GLY A 41 -0.64 -11.16 2.32
N ALA A 42 0.53 -11.51 1.78
CA ALA A 42 1.23 -10.74 0.77
C ALA A 42 1.85 -11.69 -0.25
N HIS A 43 1.64 -11.42 -1.54
CA HIS A 43 2.05 -12.24 -2.66
C HIS A 43 2.88 -11.42 -3.65
N ASP A 44 3.82 -12.12 -4.28
CA ASP A 44 4.70 -11.55 -5.27
C ASP A 44 3.91 -11.19 -6.54
N VAL A 45 4.22 -10.02 -7.10
CA VAL A 45 3.82 -9.67 -8.46
C VAL A 45 5.03 -9.91 -9.36
N GLU A 46 4.84 -10.63 -10.46
CA GLU A 46 5.93 -11.03 -11.35
C GLU A 46 6.83 -9.83 -11.73
N GLY A 47 8.15 -10.02 -11.56
CA GLY A 47 9.14 -8.99 -11.86
C GLY A 47 9.31 -7.90 -10.79
N SER A 48 8.56 -7.95 -9.68
CA SER A 48 8.68 -7.01 -8.56
C SER A 48 8.99 -7.72 -7.24
N PRO A 49 9.86 -7.17 -6.38
CA PRO A 49 10.05 -7.72 -5.05
C PRO A 49 8.75 -7.57 -4.23
N ASN A 50 8.49 -8.48 -3.31
CA ASN A 50 7.39 -8.35 -2.36
C ASN A 50 7.92 -7.83 -1.02
N LEU A 51 7.92 -6.51 -0.84
CA LEU A 51 8.39 -5.91 0.41
C LEU A 51 7.33 -5.97 1.53
N PHE A 52 6.10 -6.41 1.22
CA PHE A 52 4.99 -6.52 2.16
C PHE A 52 4.92 -7.88 2.87
N CYS A 53 5.75 -8.86 2.48
CA CYS A 53 5.84 -10.15 3.17
C CYS A 53 6.17 -10.01 4.66
N HIS A 54 6.94 -8.99 5.04
CA HIS A 54 7.27 -8.68 6.44
C HIS A 54 6.12 -8.01 7.19
N ASP A 55 5.13 -7.47 6.47
CA ASP A 55 3.98 -6.78 7.03
C ASP A 55 2.81 -7.74 7.33
N ILE A 56 2.93 -9.04 7.01
CA ILE A 56 1.91 -10.04 7.35
C ILE A 56 1.68 -10.09 8.87
N GLY A 57 0.42 -9.96 9.28
CA GLY A 57 -0.01 -9.85 10.67
C GLY A 57 0.13 -8.45 11.28
N GLN A 58 0.70 -7.49 10.53
CA GLN A 58 0.84 -6.10 10.95
C GLN A 58 -0.29 -5.23 10.37
N THR A 59 -0.39 -4.02 10.91
CA THR A 59 -1.23 -2.96 10.36
C THR A 59 -0.38 -2.02 9.52
N ILE A 60 -0.81 -1.77 8.29
CA ILE A 60 -0.16 -0.83 7.37
C ILE A 60 -1.13 0.28 6.95
N HIS A 61 -0.56 1.35 6.39
CA HIS A 61 -1.30 2.42 5.76
C HIS A 61 -1.13 2.35 4.24
N VAL A 62 -2.24 2.40 3.52
CA VAL A 62 -2.29 2.40 2.05
C VAL A 62 -3.14 3.56 1.57
N HIS A 63 -2.57 4.39 0.72
CA HIS A 63 -3.28 5.49 0.08
C HIS A 63 -4.10 4.94 -1.09
N ALA A 64 -5.41 5.18 -1.08
CA ALA A 64 -6.32 4.79 -2.15
C ALA A 64 -7.12 6.00 -2.62
N ARG A 65 -7.63 5.95 -3.84
CA ARG A 65 -8.54 6.99 -4.35
C ARG A 65 -9.83 7.02 -3.52
N SER A 66 -10.35 8.20 -3.23
CA SER A 66 -11.54 8.34 -2.38
C SER A 66 -12.81 7.76 -3.00
N ASP A 67 -12.85 7.62 -4.32
CA ASP A 67 -13.92 6.98 -5.10
C ASP A 67 -13.68 5.48 -5.36
N SER A 68 -12.59 4.91 -4.84
CA SER A 68 -12.30 3.48 -4.95
C SER A 68 -13.30 2.63 -4.16
N ALA A 69 -13.52 1.40 -4.60
CA ALA A 69 -14.31 0.44 -3.83
C ALA A 69 -13.71 0.22 -2.43
N ALA A 70 -12.38 0.18 -2.33
CA ALA A 70 -11.65 0.01 -1.08
C ALA A 70 -11.91 1.15 -0.07
N ALA A 71 -12.06 2.39 -0.54
CA ALA A 71 -12.34 3.55 0.31
C ALA A 71 -13.65 3.43 1.13
N THR A 72 -14.60 2.63 0.64
CA THR A 72 -15.91 2.40 1.27
C THR A 72 -16.04 1.03 1.94
N ALA A 73 -14.99 0.21 1.90
CA ALA A 73 -15.01 -1.17 2.35
C ALA A 73 -14.48 -1.36 3.80
N GLU A 74 -14.56 -0.33 4.64
CA GLU A 74 -14.20 -0.46 6.07
C GLU A 74 -14.94 -1.63 6.73
N GLY A 75 -14.22 -2.41 7.53
CA GLY A 75 -14.70 -3.63 8.18
C GLY A 75 -14.71 -4.88 7.28
N ASN A 76 -14.42 -4.75 5.98
CA ASN A 76 -14.42 -5.88 5.06
C ASN A 76 -13.00 -6.34 4.71
N SER A 77 -12.90 -7.61 4.29
CA SER A 77 -11.68 -8.13 3.69
C SER A 77 -11.48 -7.59 2.28
N VAL A 78 -10.24 -7.31 1.93
CA VAL A 78 -9.83 -6.78 0.63
C VAL A 78 -8.65 -7.55 0.08
N ARG A 79 -8.50 -7.49 -1.24
CA ARG A 79 -7.29 -7.88 -1.98
C ARG A 79 -6.92 -6.70 -2.87
N LEU A 80 -5.73 -6.16 -2.65
CA LEU A 80 -5.27 -4.95 -3.33
C LEU A 80 -3.90 -5.21 -3.92
N ARG A 81 -3.70 -4.78 -5.16
CA ARG A 81 -2.37 -4.58 -5.68
C ARG A 81 -1.86 -3.25 -5.13
N VAL A 82 -0.68 -3.25 -4.53
CA VAL A 82 -0.12 -2.08 -3.89
C VAL A 82 1.28 -1.79 -4.39
N LYS A 83 1.59 -0.50 -4.50
CA LYS A 83 2.91 0.00 -4.84
C LYS A 83 3.54 0.73 -3.67
N LYS A 84 4.74 0.34 -3.23
CA LYS A 84 5.53 1.14 -2.27
C LYS A 84 6.35 2.17 -3.02
N VAL A 85 6.19 3.45 -2.69
CA VAL A 85 6.92 4.57 -3.34
C VAL A 85 7.99 5.20 -2.44
N GLY A 86 8.06 4.77 -1.18
CA GLY A 86 9.06 5.23 -0.22
C GLY A 86 8.80 4.70 1.19
N PRO A 87 9.61 5.11 2.18
CA PRO A 87 9.38 4.78 3.58
C PRO A 87 7.99 5.24 4.02
N GLY A 88 7.16 4.30 4.50
CA GLY A 88 5.82 4.59 5.02
C GLY A 88 4.76 5.01 3.99
N ARG A 89 5.08 5.11 2.70
CA ARG A 89 4.10 5.45 1.64
C ARG A 89 3.87 4.29 0.68
N SER A 90 2.64 3.79 0.70
CA SER A 90 2.15 2.71 -0.16
C SER A 90 0.85 3.14 -0.82
N PHE A 91 0.66 2.87 -2.10
CA PHE A 91 -0.52 3.25 -2.87
C PHE A 91 -1.25 2.01 -3.38
N ALA A 92 -2.58 2.00 -3.31
CA ALA A 92 -3.38 1.02 -4.02
C ALA A 92 -3.33 1.31 -5.53
N GLU A 93 -3.13 0.26 -6.31
CA GLU A 93 -3.23 0.30 -7.76
C GLU A 93 -4.65 -0.14 -8.16
N GLU A 94 -5.36 0.71 -8.89
CA GLU A 94 -6.72 0.47 -9.39
C GLU A 94 -6.74 0.02 -10.85
#